data_AF-A0AAV6EJ78-F1
#
_entry.id   AF-A0AAV6EJ78-F1
#
_cell.length_a   1.000
_cell.length_b   1.000
_cell.length_c   1.000
_cell.angle_alpha   90.00
_cell.angle_beta   90.00
_cell.angle_gamma   90.00
#
_symmetry.space_group_name_H-M   'P 1'
#
loop_
_entity.id
_entity.type
_entity.pdbx_description
1 polymer ?
#
loop_
_entity_poly.entity_id
_entity_poly.type
_entity_poly.pdbx_seq_one_letter_code
_entity_poly.pdbx_strand_id
1 'polypeptide(L)'
;MPNFIVANLKDTPYPFGEKNVSFIWSADDESESLVYTKSNESEFFLTVKKRENDYVIKGEKITRPASLGLLQSALVCYRDLNTSNIKSEAIAIKNDKQLEKKEYIFNDKEFLEYLRTSKFKKIYIEIGFGSGRHLLYQAKENPGVLIVGIEVYKPCVEQVNNLAASLNLKNVILLNLDARLVLSLIGSNLVDKVFLHFPIPWEKSEKRRVVSASFASEVQRILKVSGKFELRSDDRGYSDFTISHFLNLDDSQIQIYKNRFLEVSSKYEDRWIRQNKDIYDVIFTNSINSKMQNLDGDFEFGSVDESFVLSKFKNTIFKEDNYFVHIERLYKKKSGGVLIRVAFGSFYRPEHCYILVENDFADYFIKKPLLTPENLKAHQKIREYLTCKTL
;
A
#
# COMPACT_ATOMS: atom_id res chain seq x y z
N MET A 1 -12.41 -6.52 -11.84
CA MET A 1 -11.34 -7.48 -11.50
C MET A 1 -11.51 -8.69 -12.40
N PRO A 2 -10.46 -9.19 -13.05
CA PRO A 2 -10.54 -10.32 -13.96
C PRO A 2 -11.22 -11.52 -13.30
N ASN A 3 -12.12 -12.17 -14.03
CA ASN A 3 -12.89 -13.33 -13.58
C ASN A 3 -13.48 -14.09 -14.77
N PHE A 4 -13.96 -15.30 -14.51
CA PHE A 4 -14.76 -16.07 -15.45
C PHE A 4 -15.77 -16.95 -14.70
N ILE A 5 -16.81 -17.40 -15.42
CA ILE A 5 -17.93 -18.19 -14.90
C ILE A 5 -18.03 -19.49 -15.67
N VAL A 6 -18.16 -20.60 -14.97
CA VAL A 6 -18.25 -21.95 -15.55
C VAL A 6 -19.38 -22.74 -14.93
N ALA A 7 -19.99 -23.63 -15.71
CA ALA A 7 -21.03 -24.52 -15.17
C ALA A 7 -20.43 -25.58 -14.23
N ASN A 8 -19.30 -26.18 -14.62
CA ASN A 8 -18.69 -27.30 -13.91
C ASN A 8 -17.18 -27.13 -13.75
N LEU A 9 -16.69 -27.56 -12.58
CA LEU A 9 -15.26 -27.74 -12.31
C LEU A 9 -14.88 -29.20 -12.56
N LYS A 10 -13.65 -29.44 -13.01
CA LYS A 10 -13.06 -30.78 -13.01
C LYS A 10 -12.51 -31.09 -11.61
N ASP A 11 -12.47 -32.37 -11.25
CA ASP A 11 -11.83 -32.83 -10.00
C ASP A 11 -10.34 -33.11 -10.25
N THR A 12 -9.60 -32.05 -10.58
CA THR A 12 -8.16 -32.18 -10.86
C THR A 12 -7.38 -32.23 -9.54
N PRO A 13 -6.55 -33.27 -9.31
CA PRO A 13 -5.75 -33.35 -8.10
C PRO A 13 -4.66 -32.27 -8.07
N TYR A 14 -4.37 -31.76 -6.87
CA TYR A 14 -3.29 -30.82 -6.63
C TYR A 14 -1.95 -31.54 -6.35
N PRO A 15 -0.79 -30.98 -6.74
CA PRO A 15 -0.64 -29.77 -7.54
C PRO A 15 -0.88 -30.04 -9.04
N PHE A 16 -1.35 -29.02 -9.77
CA PHE A 16 -1.45 -29.06 -11.24
C PHE A 16 -1.07 -27.70 -11.84
N GLY A 17 -0.75 -27.64 -13.13
CA GLY A 17 -0.37 -26.39 -13.79
C GLY A 17 0.24 -26.59 -15.16
N GLU A 18 0.58 -25.49 -15.81
CA GLU A 18 1.25 -25.48 -17.11
C GLU A 18 2.21 -24.28 -17.21
N LYS A 19 3.39 -24.50 -17.80
CA LYS A 19 4.45 -23.49 -17.98
C LYS A 19 4.82 -22.82 -16.64
N ASN A 20 4.61 -21.51 -16.53
CA ASN A 20 5.00 -20.71 -15.37
C ASN A 20 3.85 -20.53 -14.37
N VAL A 21 2.77 -21.30 -14.49
CA VAL A 21 1.62 -21.25 -13.57
C VAL A 21 1.42 -22.61 -12.93
N SER A 22 1.30 -22.63 -11.61
CA SER A 22 0.94 -23.83 -10.85
C SER A 22 -0.07 -23.52 -9.75
N PHE A 23 -0.96 -24.48 -9.50
CA PHE A 23 -1.95 -24.49 -8.44
C PHE A 23 -1.57 -25.60 -7.48
N ILE A 24 -1.27 -25.23 -6.23
CA ILE A 24 -0.50 -26.11 -5.33
C ILE A 24 -1.39 -26.85 -4.34
N TRP A 25 -2.41 -26.17 -3.80
CA TRP A 25 -3.41 -26.76 -2.91
C TRP A 25 -4.64 -25.86 -2.83
N SER A 26 -5.71 -26.36 -2.23
CA SER A 26 -6.92 -25.59 -1.93
C SER A 26 -7.31 -25.64 -0.45
N ALA A 27 -7.98 -24.58 0.00
CA ALA A 27 -8.60 -24.50 1.32
C ALA A 27 -10.04 -23.99 1.18
N ASP A 28 -10.96 -24.63 1.90
CA ASP A 28 -12.40 -24.46 1.70
C ASP A 28 -13.06 -23.77 2.91
N ASP A 29 -13.94 -22.81 2.68
CA ASP A 29 -14.98 -22.39 3.62
C ASP A 29 -16.37 -22.85 3.12
N GLU A 30 -17.44 -22.55 3.85
CA GLU A 30 -18.80 -22.97 3.49
C GLU A 30 -19.31 -22.40 2.15
N SER A 31 -18.72 -21.30 1.68
CA SER A 31 -19.19 -20.45 0.58
C SER A 31 -18.23 -20.39 -0.62
N GLU A 32 -16.94 -20.58 -0.39
CA GLU A 32 -15.89 -20.46 -1.41
C GLU A 32 -14.62 -21.25 -1.06
N SER A 33 -13.86 -21.60 -2.08
CA SER A 33 -12.53 -22.20 -1.97
C SER A 33 -11.46 -21.20 -2.37
N LEU A 34 -10.34 -21.20 -1.65
CA LEU A 34 -9.11 -20.52 -2.03
C LEU A 34 -8.15 -21.52 -2.67
N VAL A 35 -7.64 -21.17 -3.85
CA VAL A 35 -6.65 -21.97 -4.58
C VAL A 35 -5.30 -21.27 -4.54
N TYR A 36 -4.34 -21.87 -3.82
CA TYR A 36 -2.99 -21.32 -3.73
C TYR A 36 -2.28 -21.45 -5.07
N THR A 37 -1.91 -20.31 -5.63
CA THR A 37 -1.44 -20.17 -7.01
C THR A 37 -0.06 -19.53 -7.03
N LYS A 38 0.86 -20.13 -7.79
CA LYS A 38 2.15 -19.53 -8.16
C LYS A 38 2.13 -19.19 -9.64
N SER A 39 2.46 -17.95 -9.98
CA SER A 39 2.61 -17.48 -11.36
C SER A 39 3.91 -16.71 -11.50
N ASN A 40 4.90 -17.32 -12.16
CA ASN A 40 6.32 -16.93 -12.08
C ASN A 40 6.73 -16.79 -10.59
N GLU A 41 7.38 -15.68 -10.23
CA GLU A 41 7.81 -15.37 -8.85
C GLU A 41 6.69 -14.85 -7.93
N SER A 42 5.44 -14.75 -8.42
CA SER A 42 4.32 -14.21 -7.65
C SER A 42 3.45 -15.32 -7.07
N GLU A 43 3.08 -15.14 -5.81
CA GLU A 43 2.17 -16.04 -5.10
C GLU A 43 0.88 -15.30 -4.70
N PHE A 44 -0.28 -15.95 -4.89
CA PHE A 44 -1.59 -15.39 -4.56
C PHE A 44 -2.67 -16.47 -4.52
N PHE A 45 -3.87 -16.10 -4.06
CA PHE A 45 -5.05 -16.96 -4.16
C PHE A 45 -5.92 -16.59 -5.37
N LEU A 46 -6.44 -17.62 -6.02
CA LEU A 46 -7.69 -17.51 -6.77
C LEU A 46 -8.85 -17.91 -5.85
N THR A 47 -9.96 -17.20 -5.95
CA THR A 47 -11.20 -17.57 -5.26
C THR A 47 -12.09 -18.34 -6.21
N VAL A 48 -12.58 -19.50 -5.79
CA VAL A 48 -13.60 -20.29 -6.48
C VAL A 48 -14.88 -20.24 -5.65
N LYS A 49 -15.85 -19.44 -6.10
CA LYS A 49 -17.12 -19.27 -5.39
C LYS A 49 -18.23 -20.06 -6.06
N LYS A 50 -18.85 -20.97 -5.31
CA LYS A 50 -20.03 -21.70 -5.76
C LYS A 50 -21.27 -20.79 -5.71
N ARG A 51 -22.08 -20.85 -6.76
CA ARG A 51 -23.42 -20.27 -6.85
C ARG A 51 -24.43 -21.39 -7.06
N GLU A 52 -25.72 -21.06 -7.16
CA GLU A 52 -26.78 -22.05 -7.33
C GLU A 52 -26.52 -23.01 -8.51
N ASN A 53 -26.09 -22.47 -9.67
CA ASN A 53 -26.00 -23.21 -10.94
C ASN A 53 -24.65 -23.08 -11.66
N ASP A 54 -23.65 -22.45 -11.04
CA ASP A 54 -22.33 -22.24 -11.62
C ASP A 54 -21.28 -21.88 -10.55
N TYR A 55 -20.05 -21.72 -11.03
CA TYR A 55 -18.89 -21.29 -10.26
C TYR A 55 -18.34 -20.00 -10.85
N VAL A 56 -17.91 -19.10 -9.98
CA VAL A 56 -17.16 -17.90 -10.37
C VAL A 56 -15.76 -17.97 -9.83
N ILE A 57 -14.81 -17.85 -10.75
CA ILE A 57 -13.38 -17.89 -10.46
C ILE A 57 -12.83 -16.49 -10.71
N LYS A 58 -12.15 -15.94 -9.71
CA LYS A 58 -11.64 -14.57 -9.71
C LYS A 58 -10.33 -14.51 -8.92
N GLY A 59 -9.55 -13.45 -9.11
CA GLY A 59 -8.44 -13.14 -8.20
C GLY A 59 -8.93 -12.75 -6.81
N GLU A 60 -8.15 -13.05 -5.78
CA GLU A 60 -8.48 -12.64 -4.42
C GLU A 60 -8.30 -11.13 -4.21
N LYS A 61 -9.20 -10.50 -3.43
CA LYS A 61 -9.13 -9.06 -3.11
C LYS A 61 -8.40 -8.86 -1.79
N ILE A 62 -7.11 -8.51 -1.87
CA ILE A 62 -6.27 -8.14 -0.72
C ILE A 62 -5.61 -6.78 -0.94
N THR A 63 -5.13 -6.16 0.16
CA THR A 63 -4.48 -4.84 0.16
C THR A 63 -3.30 -4.75 -0.81
N ARG A 64 -2.60 -5.85 -1.05
CA ARG A 64 -1.49 -5.96 -2.00
C ARG A 64 -1.80 -7.10 -2.99
N PRO A 65 -2.58 -6.89 -4.06
CA PRO A 65 -2.93 -7.94 -5.00
C PRO A 65 -1.74 -8.34 -5.89
N ALA A 66 -1.85 -9.47 -6.57
CA ALA A 66 -0.91 -9.85 -7.63
C ALA A 66 -0.99 -8.87 -8.82
N SER A 67 0.07 -8.82 -9.62
CA SER A 67 0.05 -7.99 -10.82
C SER A 67 -1.05 -8.47 -11.79
N LEU A 68 -1.67 -7.53 -12.49
CA LEU A 68 -2.84 -7.83 -13.32
C LEU A 68 -2.54 -8.90 -14.39
N GLY A 69 -1.38 -8.82 -15.05
CA GLY A 69 -0.98 -9.79 -16.07
C GLY A 69 -0.79 -11.19 -15.51
N LEU A 70 -0.09 -11.33 -14.37
CA LEU A 70 0.11 -12.63 -13.72
C LEU A 70 -1.22 -13.24 -13.25
N LEU A 71 -2.13 -12.42 -12.72
CA LEU A 71 -3.47 -12.86 -12.35
C LEU A 71 -4.26 -13.34 -13.57
N GLN A 72 -4.20 -12.62 -14.69
CA GLN A 72 -4.89 -13.02 -15.92
C GLN A 72 -4.34 -14.33 -16.48
N SER A 73 -3.01 -14.49 -16.55
CA SER A 73 -2.37 -15.73 -16.97
C SER A 73 -2.77 -16.92 -16.09
N ALA A 74 -2.82 -16.71 -14.77
CA ALA A 74 -3.27 -17.74 -13.84
C ALA A 74 -4.74 -18.12 -14.05
N LEU A 75 -5.64 -17.15 -14.24
CA LEU A 75 -7.05 -17.42 -14.48
C LEU A 75 -7.28 -18.20 -15.78
N VAL A 76 -6.55 -17.85 -16.85
CA VAL A 76 -6.61 -18.56 -18.15
C VAL A 76 -6.12 -19.99 -18.00
N CYS A 77 -4.98 -20.19 -17.34
CA CYS A 77 -4.44 -21.53 -17.08
C CYS A 77 -5.41 -22.38 -16.24
N TYR A 78 -6.00 -21.82 -15.17
CA TYR A 78 -6.98 -22.54 -14.35
C TYR A 78 -8.22 -22.92 -15.16
N ARG A 79 -8.73 -22.00 -15.98
CA ARG A 79 -9.87 -22.22 -16.87
C ARG A 79 -9.62 -23.41 -17.79
N ASP A 80 -8.49 -23.40 -18.50
CA ASP A 80 -8.18 -24.38 -19.54
C ASP A 80 -7.94 -25.78 -18.96
N LEU A 81 -7.23 -25.84 -17.83
CA LEU A 81 -6.91 -27.12 -17.19
C LEU A 81 -8.09 -27.67 -16.39
N ASN A 82 -8.78 -26.84 -15.60
CA ASN A 82 -9.65 -27.31 -14.51
C ASN A 82 -11.16 -27.07 -14.73
N THR A 83 -11.59 -26.63 -15.91
CA THR A 83 -13.01 -26.32 -16.14
C THR A 83 -13.57 -26.86 -17.45
N SER A 84 -14.90 -26.91 -17.54
CA SER A 84 -15.66 -27.20 -18.76
C SER A 84 -16.89 -26.31 -18.82
N ASN A 85 -17.42 -26.06 -20.03
CA ASN A 85 -18.64 -25.26 -20.26
C ASN A 85 -18.55 -23.83 -19.67
N ILE A 86 -17.71 -23.00 -20.28
CA ILE A 86 -17.55 -21.59 -19.92
C ILE A 86 -18.83 -20.82 -20.26
N LYS A 87 -19.44 -20.18 -19.26
CA LYS A 87 -20.65 -19.35 -19.44
C LYS A 87 -20.31 -17.90 -19.80
N SER A 88 -19.27 -17.34 -19.19
CA SER A 88 -18.82 -15.97 -19.47
C SER A 88 -17.38 -15.76 -19.03
N GLU A 89 -16.69 -14.83 -19.69
CA GLU A 89 -15.32 -14.47 -19.38
C GLU A 89 -15.12 -12.95 -19.40
N ALA A 90 -14.43 -12.43 -18.39
CA ALA A 90 -14.01 -11.04 -18.30
C ALA A 90 -12.48 -10.97 -18.08
N ILE A 91 -11.74 -11.61 -18.98
CA ILE A 91 -10.28 -11.64 -19.00
C ILE A 91 -9.80 -11.01 -20.30
N ALA A 92 -9.20 -9.83 -20.22
CA ALA A 92 -8.56 -9.18 -21.36
C ALA A 92 -7.07 -9.49 -21.35
N ILE A 93 -6.63 -10.54 -22.06
CA ILE A 93 -5.20 -10.79 -22.30
C ILE A 93 -4.74 -9.69 -23.26
N LYS A 94 -4.05 -8.68 -22.75
CA LYS A 94 -3.29 -7.79 -23.65
C LYS A 94 -2.05 -8.57 -24.05
N ASN A 95 -1.82 -8.74 -25.36
CA ASN A 95 -0.51 -9.17 -25.87
C ASN A 95 0.55 -8.32 -25.19
N ASP A 96 1.54 -8.99 -24.59
CA ASP A 96 2.65 -8.39 -23.87
C ASP A 96 3.18 -7.18 -24.64
N LYS A 97 2.83 -5.96 -24.19
CA LYS A 97 3.89 -4.98 -24.11
C LYS A 97 4.81 -5.57 -23.06
N GLN A 98 5.95 -6.09 -23.50
CA GLN A 98 7.07 -6.43 -22.63
C GLN A 98 7.03 -5.51 -21.43
N LEU A 99 7.00 -6.10 -20.22
CA LEU A 99 7.13 -5.38 -18.97
C LEU A 99 8.44 -4.59 -19.04
N GLU A 100 8.41 -3.40 -19.62
CA GLU A 100 9.52 -2.48 -19.63
C GLU A 100 9.89 -2.30 -18.16
N LYS A 101 11.14 -2.58 -17.84
CA LYS A 101 11.66 -2.45 -16.48
C LYS A 101 11.39 -1.01 -16.05
N LYS A 102 10.48 -0.84 -15.09
CA LYS A 102 10.12 0.47 -14.55
C LYS A 102 11.27 0.95 -13.65
N GLU A 103 12.31 1.51 -14.27
CA GLU A 103 13.59 1.86 -13.65
C GLU A 103 13.44 2.69 -12.35
N TYR A 104 12.39 3.52 -12.26
CA TYR A 104 12.19 4.45 -11.15
C TYR A 104 11.04 4.07 -10.20
N ILE A 105 10.21 3.07 -10.53
CA ILE A 105 9.00 2.75 -9.74
C ILE A 105 9.30 1.65 -8.75
N PHE A 106 9.24 1.98 -7.47
CA PHE A 106 9.59 1.07 -6.38
C PHE A 106 8.32 0.63 -5.65
N ASN A 107 8.29 -0.61 -5.17
CA ASN A 107 7.37 -1.01 -4.12
C ASN A 107 7.86 -0.55 -2.73
N ASP A 108 7.03 -0.75 -1.72
CA ASP A 108 7.33 -0.38 -0.33
C ASP A 108 8.62 -1.04 0.20
N LYS A 109 8.81 -2.35 -0.03
CA LYS A 109 10.00 -3.07 0.41
C LYS A 109 11.28 -2.57 -0.29
N GLU A 110 11.23 -2.43 -1.61
CA GLU A 110 12.34 -1.90 -2.41
C GLU A 110 12.73 -0.49 -1.95
N PHE A 111 11.73 0.35 -1.68
CA PHE A 111 11.94 1.72 -1.22
C PHE A 111 12.65 1.76 0.14
N LEU A 112 12.19 0.96 1.10
CA LEU A 112 12.80 0.93 2.43
C LEU A 112 14.23 0.38 2.41
N GLU A 113 14.48 -0.65 1.61
CA GLU A 113 15.83 -1.17 1.43
C GLU A 113 16.74 -0.15 0.75
N TYR A 114 16.22 0.56 -0.25
CA TYR A 114 16.95 1.65 -0.89
C TYR A 114 17.27 2.78 0.09
N LEU A 115 16.32 3.20 0.93
CA LEU A 115 16.57 4.23 1.94
C LEU A 115 17.69 3.85 2.92
N ARG A 116 17.77 2.58 3.33
CA ARG A 116 18.86 2.08 4.20
C ARG A 116 20.22 2.08 3.51
N THR A 117 20.25 1.77 2.22
CA THR A 117 21.49 1.58 1.44
C THR A 117 21.89 2.81 0.61
N SER A 118 21.03 3.84 0.61
CA SER A 118 21.20 5.02 -0.23
C SER A 118 22.49 5.77 0.10
N LYS A 119 23.18 6.21 -0.95
CA LYS A 119 24.36 7.09 -0.83
C LYS A 119 23.97 8.56 -0.67
N PHE A 120 22.72 8.92 -0.95
CA PHE A 120 22.24 10.29 -0.85
C PHE A 120 22.11 10.70 0.62
N LYS A 121 22.68 11.86 0.96
CA LYS A 121 22.61 12.42 2.33
C LYS A 121 21.39 13.30 2.57
N LYS A 122 20.76 13.76 1.48
CA LYS A 122 19.57 14.60 1.51
C LYS A 122 18.43 13.92 0.78
N ILE A 123 17.23 14.04 1.33
CA ILE A 123 16.02 13.45 0.78
C ILE A 123 14.93 14.51 0.72
N TYR A 124 14.35 14.71 -0.46
CA TYR A 124 13.13 15.49 -0.66
C TYR A 124 12.00 14.57 -1.08
N ILE A 125 10.81 14.81 -0.55
CA ILE A 125 9.59 14.07 -0.86
C ILE A 125 8.59 15.02 -1.49
N GLU A 126 7.95 14.64 -2.60
CA GLU A 126 6.81 15.35 -3.17
C GLU A 126 5.57 14.46 -3.18
N ILE A 127 4.55 14.89 -2.46
CA ILE A 127 3.27 14.20 -2.31
C ILE A 127 2.28 14.73 -3.34
N GLY A 128 1.70 13.83 -4.14
CA GLY A 128 0.74 14.18 -5.19
C GLY A 128 1.38 14.95 -6.34
N PHE A 129 2.54 14.48 -6.83
CA PHE A 129 3.34 15.19 -7.84
C PHE A 129 2.63 15.40 -9.18
N GLY A 130 1.52 14.70 -9.46
CA GLY A 130 0.72 14.86 -10.67
C GLY A 130 1.55 14.71 -11.95
N SER A 131 1.75 15.79 -12.71
CA SER A 131 2.56 15.73 -13.94
C SER A 131 4.07 15.67 -13.71
N GLY A 132 4.54 15.77 -12.47
CA GLY A 132 5.95 15.68 -12.09
C GLY A 132 6.82 16.87 -12.50
N ARG A 133 6.25 18.03 -12.87
CA ARG A 133 7.03 19.20 -13.31
C ARG A 133 7.99 19.68 -12.22
N HIS A 134 7.47 19.90 -11.02
CA HIS A 134 8.26 20.32 -9.88
C HIS A 134 9.24 19.21 -9.46
N LEU A 135 8.76 17.97 -9.32
CA LEU A 135 9.58 16.81 -8.98
C LEU A 135 10.81 16.64 -9.89
N LEU A 136 10.61 16.64 -11.21
CA LEU A 136 11.69 16.45 -12.18
C LEU A 136 12.64 17.64 -12.22
N TYR A 137 12.12 18.87 -12.03
CA TYR A 137 12.96 20.05 -11.85
C TYR A 137 13.84 19.93 -10.60
N GLN A 138 13.28 19.56 -9.45
CA GLN A 138 14.05 19.36 -8.21
C GLN A 138 15.14 18.31 -8.41
N ALA A 139 14.83 17.21 -9.11
CA ALA A 139 15.81 16.15 -9.38
C ALA A 139 16.96 16.63 -10.27
N LYS A 140 16.64 17.39 -11.32
CA LYS A 140 17.63 17.94 -12.26
C LYS A 140 18.55 18.98 -11.60
N GLU A 141 17.97 19.91 -10.85
CA GLU A 141 18.73 21.01 -10.23
C GLU A 141 19.46 20.58 -8.94
N ASN A 142 19.10 19.44 -8.36
CA ASN A 142 19.72 18.92 -7.14
C ASN A 142 20.22 17.48 -7.33
N PRO A 143 21.22 17.23 -8.20
CA PRO A 143 21.67 15.86 -8.51
C PRO A 143 22.24 15.09 -7.31
N GLY A 144 22.64 15.80 -6.24
CA GLY A 144 23.11 15.22 -4.97
C GLY A 144 22.00 14.94 -3.94
N VAL A 145 20.74 15.14 -4.28
CA VAL A 145 19.57 14.93 -3.41
C VAL A 145 18.70 13.82 -3.99
N LEU A 146 18.28 12.87 -3.15
CA LEU A 146 17.28 11.88 -3.54
C LEU A 146 15.90 12.53 -3.56
N ILE A 147 15.23 12.49 -4.71
CA ILE A 147 13.86 12.98 -4.87
C ILE A 147 12.90 11.80 -4.91
N VAL A 148 11.97 11.76 -3.96
CA VAL A 148 10.96 10.72 -3.84
C VAL A 148 9.59 11.29 -4.19
N GLY A 149 8.99 10.81 -5.26
CA GLY A 149 7.61 11.15 -5.65
C GLY A 149 6.61 10.13 -5.15
N ILE A 150 5.53 10.58 -4.53
CA ILE A 150 4.43 9.72 -4.10
C ILE A 150 3.14 10.16 -4.82
N GLU A 151 2.49 9.25 -5.55
CA GLU A 151 1.26 9.54 -6.29
C GLU A 151 0.37 8.31 -6.37
N VAL A 152 -0.93 8.48 -6.11
CA VAL A 152 -1.91 7.37 -6.15
C VAL A 152 -2.43 7.12 -7.56
N TYR A 153 -2.46 8.14 -8.43
CA TYR A 153 -2.94 8.00 -9.80
C TYR A 153 -1.86 7.40 -10.71
N LYS A 154 -1.95 6.09 -10.92
CA LYS A 154 -0.98 5.30 -11.69
C LYS A 154 -0.57 5.88 -13.06
N PRO A 155 -1.48 6.44 -13.89
CA PRO A 155 -1.07 7.05 -15.16
C PRO A 155 -0.08 8.21 -15.01
N CYS A 156 -0.18 9.01 -13.94
CA CYS A 156 0.79 10.06 -13.63
C CYS A 156 2.16 9.46 -13.27
N VAL A 157 2.18 8.39 -12.47
CA VAL A 157 3.42 7.68 -12.12
C VAL A 157 4.13 7.13 -13.37
N GLU A 158 3.38 6.49 -14.27
CA GLU A 158 3.94 5.95 -15.52
C GLU A 158 4.45 7.04 -16.46
N GLN A 159 3.72 8.16 -16.56
CA GLN A 159 4.19 9.33 -17.30
C GLN A 159 5.52 9.87 -16.76
N VAL A 160 5.61 10.07 -15.45
CA VAL A 160 6.82 10.64 -14.82
C VAL A 160 7.99 9.66 -14.87
N ASN A 161 7.75 8.35 -14.77
CA ASN A 161 8.77 7.32 -15.00
C ASN A 161 9.43 7.48 -16.38
N ASN A 162 8.62 7.63 -17.43
CA ASN A 162 9.14 7.75 -18.79
C ASN A 162 9.89 9.07 -19.00
N LEU A 163 9.40 10.16 -18.39
CA LEU A 163 10.09 11.45 -18.42
C LEU A 163 11.44 11.39 -17.68
N ALA A 164 11.49 10.80 -16.48
CA ALA A 164 12.72 10.62 -15.72
C ALA A 164 13.76 9.79 -16.50
N ALA A 165 13.31 8.71 -17.15
CA ALA A 165 14.13 7.89 -18.04
C ALA A 165 14.69 8.70 -19.23
N SER A 166 13.84 9.47 -19.91
CA SER A 166 14.25 10.31 -21.04
C SER A 166 15.25 11.41 -20.67
N LEU A 167 15.18 11.89 -19.43
CA LEU A 167 16.10 12.88 -18.85
C LEU A 167 17.34 12.23 -18.22
N ASN A 168 17.43 10.89 -18.22
CA ASN A 168 18.48 10.10 -17.60
C ASN A 168 18.78 10.49 -16.14
N LEU A 169 17.73 10.82 -15.37
CA LEU A 169 17.87 11.18 -13.96
C LEU A 169 18.32 9.95 -13.15
N LYS A 170 19.14 10.14 -12.11
CA LYS A 170 19.68 9.03 -11.29
C LYS A 170 19.33 9.12 -9.81
N ASN A 171 18.57 10.15 -9.45
CA ASN A 171 18.24 10.52 -8.09
C ASN A 171 16.71 10.62 -7.89
N VAL A 172 15.93 9.86 -8.66
CA VAL A 172 14.46 9.84 -8.58
C VAL A 172 13.97 8.46 -8.16
N ILE A 173 13.02 8.42 -7.23
CA ILE A 173 12.21 7.24 -6.91
C ILE A 173 10.74 7.64 -6.97
N LEU A 174 9.91 6.79 -7.56
CA LEU A 174 8.47 6.98 -7.67
C LEU A 174 7.72 5.86 -6.95
N LEU A 175 6.74 6.23 -6.13
CA LEU A 175 5.91 5.31 -5.37
C LEU A 175 4.45 5.48 -5.78
N ASN A 176 3.83 4.38 -6.25
CA ASN A 176 2.39 4.36 -6.50
C ASN A 176 1.63 3.88 -5.25
N LEU A 177 1.70 4.67 -4.19
CA LEU A 177 1.19 4.35 -2.85
C LEU A 177 0.50 5.58 -2.24
N ASP A 178 -0.27 5.34 -1.17
CA ASP A 178 -0.80 6.43 -0.34
C ASP A 178 0.35 7.11 0.41
N ALA A 179 0.41 8.44 0.43
CA ALA A 179 1.50 9.14 1.12
C ALA A 179 1.49 8.93 2.63
N ARG A 180 0.31 8.82 3.26
CA ARG A 180 0.21 8.62 4.72
C ARG A 180 0.86 7.31 5.15
N LEU A 181 0.74 6.28 4.31
CA LEU A 181 1.52 5.07 4.46
C LEU A 181 3.01 5.36 4.38
N VAL A 182 3.45 5.95 3.27
CA VAL A 182 4.88 6.03 2.98
C VAL A 182 5.61 6.78 4.08
N LEU A 183 5.01 7.88 4.58
CA LEU A 183 5.54 8.62 5.72
C LEU A 183 5.67 7.74 6.97
N SER A 184 4.67 6.90 7.27
CA SER A 184 4.70 6.01 8.45
C SER A 184 5.76 4.90 8.38
N LEU A 185 6.31 4.62 7.20
CA LEU A 185 7.38 3.63 7.03
C LEU A 185 8.78 4.25 7.07
N ILE A 186 8.89 5.57 6.86
CA ILE A 186 10.17 6.27 6.85
C ILE A 186 10.61 6.48 8.30
N GLY A 187 11.89 6.17 8.59
CA GLY A 187 12.47 6.40 9.91
C GLY A 187 12.54 7.88 10.31
N SER A 188 12.65 8.14 11.60
CA SER A 188 12.71 9.52 12.13
C SER A 188 13.94 10.28 11.63
N ASN A 189 13.80 11.59 11.44
CA ASN A 189 14.90 12.51 11.13
C ASN A 189 15.72 12.17 9.85
N LEU A 190 15.07 11.65 8.81
CA LEU A 190 15.73 11.27 7.55
C LEU A 190 15.52 12.30 6.42
N VAL A 191 14.42 13.05 6.45
CA VAL A 191 13.94 13.85 5.33
C VAL A 191 14.28 15.33 5.52
N ASP A 192 14.71 15.99 4.46
CA ASP A 192 15.08 17.40 4.48
C ASP A 192 13.91 18.29 4.04
N LYS A 193 13.10 17.83 3.08
CA LYS A 193 11.92 18.55 2.61
C LYS A 193 10.76 17.64 2.25
N VAL A 194 9.54 18.08 2.56
CA VAL A 194 8.28 17.48 2.10
C VAL A 194 7.47 18.55 1.38
N PHE A 195 7.14 18.34 0.12
CA PHE A 195 6.31 19.20 -0.69
C PHE A 195 4.90 18.63 -0.83
N LEU A 196 3.90 19.49 -0.70
CA LEU A 196 2.50 19.19 -0.99
C LEU A 196 1.91 20.33 -1.83
N HIS A 197 1.84 20.15 -3.14
CA HIS A 197 1.42 21.20 -4.07
C HIS A 197 0.03 20.93 -4.64
N PHE A 198 -0.85 21.92 -4.49
CA PHE A 198 -2.23 21.94 -4.98
C PHE A 198 -3.05 20.69 -4.62
N PRO A 199 -3.08 20.27 -3.33
CA PRO A 199 -3.91 19.15 -2.91
C PRO A 199 -5.40 19.45 -3.13
N ILE A 200 -6.20 18.41 -3.37
CA ILE A 200 -7.65 18.56 -3.53
C ILE A 200 -8.25 19.03 -2.19
N PRO A 201 -9.00 20.15 -2.16
CA PRO A 201 -9.39 20.78 -0.90
C PRO A 201 -10.51 20.06 -0.14
N TRP A 202 -11.32 19.24 -0.81
CA TRP A 202 -12.41 18.45 -0.23
C TRP A 202 -13.30 19.23 0.77
N GLU A 203 -13.83 20.38 0.35
CA GLU A 203 -14.60 21.31 1.21
C GLU A 203 -15.70 20.64 2.07
N LYS A 204 -16.38 19.63 1.52
CA LYS A 204 -17.51 18.94 2.20
C LYS A 204 -17.09 17.65 2.93
N SER A 205 -15.80 17.31 2.96
CA SER A 205 -15.32 16.03 3.47
C SER A 205 -13.86 16.12 3.92
N GLU A 206 -13.60 16.87 4.99
CA GLU A 206 -12.24 17.12 5.49
C GLU A 206 -11.45 15.84 5.78
N LYS A 207 -12.14 14.75 6.17
CA LYS A 207 -11.53 13.41 6.38
C LYS A 207 -10.85 12.84 5.12
N ARG A 208 -11.11 13.39 3.94
CA ARG A 208 -10.48 13.02 2.66
C ARG A 208 -9.22 13.84 2.34
N ARG A 209 -8.97 14.93 3.07
CA ARG A 209 -7.74 15.71 2.94
C ARG A 209 -6.54 14.84 3.33
N VAL A 210 -5.40 15.08 2.69
CA VAL A 210 -4.17 14.36 3.05
C VAL A 210 -3.65 14.83 4.41
N VAL A 211 -3.78 16.15 4.67
CA VAL A 211 -3.42 16.77 5.93
C VAL A 211 -4.43 16.39 7.00
N SER A 212 -3.90 16.03 8.16
CA SER A 212 -4.60 15.68 9.40
C SER A 212 -3.60 15.79 10.56
N ALA A 213 -4.04 15.63 11.80
CA ALA A 213 -3.14 15.66 12.96
C ALA A 213 -2.06 14.57 12.89
N SER A 214 -2.45 13.35 12.49
CA SER A 214 -1.52 12.23 12.28
C SER A 214 -0.53 12.54 11.15
N PHE A 215 -1.00 13.11 10.03
CA PHE A 215 -0.10 13.52 8.94
C PHE A 215 0.93 14.55 9.40
N ALA A 216 0.51 15.60 10.12
CA ALA A 216 1.42 16.63 10.61
C ALA A 216 2.46 16.05 11.57
N SER A 217 2.04 15.14 12.46
CA SER A 217 2.94 14.44 13.38
C SER A 217 3.96 13.57 12.64
N GLU A 218 3.53 12.81 11.63
CA GLU A 218 4.41 11.98 10.81
C GLU A 218 5.41 12.83 10.00
N VAL A 219 4.96 13.97 9.46
CA VAL A 219 5.85 14.92 8.78
C VAL A 219 6.92 15.47 9.73
N GLN A 220 6.55 15.92 10.93
CA GLN A 220 7.53 16.39 11.92
C GLN A 220 8.50 15.28 12.32
N ARG A 221 8.00 14.06 12.49
CA ARG A 221 8.80 12.88 12.87
C ARG A 221 9.90 12.56 11.87
N ILE A 222 9.58 12.54 10.59
CA ILE A 222 10.55 12.16 9.54
C ILE A 222 11.49 13.30 9.16
N LEU A 223 11.10 14.56 9.40
CA LEU A 223 11.93 15.71 9.08
C LEU A 223 13.14 15.80 10.02
N LYS A 224 14.31 16.09 9.45
CA LYS A 224 15.48 16.52 10.23
C LYS A 224 15.20 17.85 10.94
N VAL A 225 16.02 18.18 11.93
CA VAL A 225 16.10 19.56 12.44
C VAL A 225 16.41 20.51 11.27
N SER A 226 15.71 21.63 11.20
CA SER A 226 15.67 22.58 10.08
C SER A 226 15.06 22.05 8.77
N GLY A 227 14.57 20.81 8.76
CA GLY A 227 13.81 20.26 7.64
C GLY A 227 12.47 20.97 7.47
N LYS A 228 11.93 20.99 6.25
CA LYS A 228 10.75 21.80 5.91
C LYS A 228 9.61 20.99 5.35
N PHE A 229 8.39 21.35 5.74
CA PHE A 229 7.18 21.00 5.02
C PHE A 229 6.67 22.24 4.29
N GLU A 230 6.42 22.12 3.00
CA GLU A 230 6.01 23.20 2.11
C GLU A 230 4.67 22.81 1.45
N LEU A 231 3.59 23.44 1.93
CA LEU A 231 2.30 23.43 1.23
C LEU A 231 2.27 24.59 0.25
N ARG A 232 1.79 24.33 -0.98
CA ARG A 232 1.38 25.36 -1.95
C ARG A 232 -0.07 25.09 -2.35
N SER A 233 -0.96 26.07 -2.26
CA SER A 233 -2.41 25.87 -2.50
C SER A 233 -3.08 27.11 -3.07
N ASP A 234 -4.06 26.95 -3.97
CA ASP A 234 -4.97 28.02 -4.40
C ASP A 234 -6.21 28.16 -3.49
N ASP A 235 -6.35 27.27 -2.51
CA ASP A 235 -7.47 27.22 -1.58
C ASP A 235 -7.05 27.74 -0.20
N ARG A 236 -7.61 28.89 0.20
CA ARG A 236 -7.32 29.52 1.50
C ARG A 236 -7.80 28.65 2.67
N GLY A 237 -8.95 28.01 2.55
CA GLY A 237 -9.51 27.16 3.62
C GLY A 237 -8.60 25.96 3.91
N TYR A 238 -8.02 25.36 2.88
CA TYR A 238 -7.05 24.28 3.01
C TYR A 238 -5.73 24.77 3.62
N SER A 239 -5.28 25.97 3.25
CA SER A 239 -4.10 26.60 3.85
C SER A 239 -4.31 26.86 5.34
N ASP A 240 -5.41 27.48 5.72
CA ASP A 240 -5.77 27.76 7.12
C ASP A 240 -5.92 26.45 7.92
N PHE A 241 -6.58 25.44 7.34
CA PHE A 241 -6.68 24.09 7.92
C PHE A 241 -5.33 23.43 8.11
N THR A 242 -4.38 23.63 7.19
CA THR A 242 -3.04 23.06 7.33
C THR A 242 -2.27 23.78 8.43
N ILE A 243 -2.34 25.11 8.46
CA ILE A 243 -1.72 25.93 9.51
C ILE A 243 -2.20 25.47 10.89
N SER A 244 -3.51 25.27 11.09
CA SER A 244 -4.04 24.87 12.40
C SER A 244 -3.49 23.52 12.88
N HIS A 245 -3.27 22.56 11.98
CA HIS A 245 -2.71 21.25 12.35
C HIS A 245 -1.23 21.32 12.70
N PHE A 246 -0.45 22.14 11.97
CA PHE A 246 0.97 22.29 12.22
C PHE A 246 1.25 23.22 13.42
N LEU A 247 0.36 24.15 13.77
CA LEU A 247 0.47 24.95 15.00
C LEU A 247 0.24 24.14 16.27
N ASN A 248 -0.45 23.00 16.18
CA ASN A 248 -0.65 22.08 17.31
C ASN A 248 0.56 21.18 17.58
N LEU A 249 1.62 21.27 16.77
CA LEU A 249 2.87 20.56 16.99
C LEU A 249 3.77 21.33 17.97
N ASP A 250 4.63 20.59 18.67
CA ASP A 250 5.63 21.18 19.55
C ASP A 250 6.63 22.04 18.76
N ASP A 251 7.02 23.20 19.32
CA ASP A 251 7.98 24.16 18.77
C ASP A 251 7.78 24.55 17.29
N SER A 252 6.52 24.75 16.90
CA SER A 252 6.11 25.04 15.52
C SER A 252 6.59 26.41 15.00
N GLN A 253 7.30 26.40 13.89
CA GLN A 253 7.69 27.61 13.15
C GLN A 253 7.05 27.61 11.77
N ILE A 254 6.13 28.55 11.53
CA ILE A 254 5.38 28.65 10.28
C ILE A 254 5.63 30.01 9.61
N GLN A 255 5.93 29.97 8.31
CA GLN A 255 6.01 31.13 7.43
C GLN A 255 4.92 31.02 6.36
N ILE A 256 4.24 32.12 6.08
CA ILE A 256 3.16 32.17 5.10
C ILE A 256 3.51 33.20 4.04
N TYR A 257 3.38 32.82 2.78
CA TYR A 257 3.54 33.73 1.65
C TYR A 257 2.30 33.71 0.76
N LYS A 258 2.06 34.82 0.09
CA LYS A 258 1.00 34.98 -0.90
C LYS A 258 1.64 35.34 -2.24
N ASN A 259 1.29 34.60 -3.29
CA ASN A 259 1.76 34.79 -4.66
C ASN A 259 3.30 34.83 -4.78
N ARG A 260 3.99 34.03 -3.96
CA ARG A 260 5.45 33.92 -4.03
C ARG A 260 5.86 33.27 -5.35
N PHE A 261 6.86 33.85 -5.99
CA PHE A 261 7.46 33.31 -7.21
C PHE A 261 8.32 32.07 -6.92
N LEU A 262 8.20 31.06 -7.78
CA LEU A 262 9.08 29.89 -7.85
C LEU A 262 9.63 29.77 -9.27
N GLU A 263 10.84 29.26 -9.41
CA GLU A 263 11.48 29.09 -10.73
C GLU A 263 10.77 28.05 -11.62
N VAL A 264 10.10 27.07 -10.99
CA VAL A 264 9.27 26.08 -11.68
C VAL A 264 7.81 26.24 -11.27
N SER A 265 6.92 26.30 -12.26
CA SER A 265 5.48 26.28 -12.05
C SER A 265 4.88 24.89 -12.31
N SER A 266 3.84 24.55 -11.55
CA SER A 266 3.03 23.36 -11.83
C SER A 266 1.97 23.65 -12.91
N LYS A 267 1.37 22.61 -13.49
CA LYS A 267 0.20 22.79 -14.40
C LYS A 267 -0.97 23.50 -13.71
N TYR A 268 -1.16 23.26 -12.41
CA TYR A 268 -2.22 23.88 -11.62
C TYR A 268 -1.90 25.34 -11.35
N GLU A 269 -0.66 25.65 -11.01
CA GLU A 269 -0.19 27.02 -10.82
C GLU A 269 -0.43 27.88 -12.06
N ASP A 270 0.03 27.41 -13.23
CA ASP A 270 -0.21 28.10 -14.51
C ASP A 270 -1.71 28.36 -14.75
N ARG A 271 -2.55 27.39 -14.41
CA ARG A 271 -4.01 27.50 -14.55
C ARG A 271 -4.60 28.54 -13.59
N TRP A 272 -4.18 28.52 -12.34
CA TRP A 272 -4.74 29.39 -11.30
C TRP A 272 -4.29 30.84 -11.44
N ILE A 273 -3.05 31.07 -11.85
CA ILE A 273 -2.56 32.40 -12.22
C ILE A 273 -3.40 32.97 -13.37
N ARG A 274 -3.71 32.19 -14.42
CA ARG A 274 -4.59 32.64 -15.52
C ARG A 274 -6.02 32.94 -15.07
N GLN A 275 -6.48 32.36 -13.96
CA GLN A 275 -7.79 32.63 -13.38
C GLN A 275 -7.75 33.74 -12.32
N ASN A 276 -6.62 34.45 -12.17
CA ASN A 276 -6.40 35.47 -11.15
C ASN A 276 -6.72 34.97 -9.73
N LYS A 277 -6.48 33.69 -9.46
CA LYS A 277 -6.56 33.15 -8.11
C LYS A 277 -5.29 33.46 -7.35
N ASP A 278 -5.44 33.72 -6.06
CA ASP A 278 -4.31 33.80 -5.14
C ASP A 278 -3.74 32.40 -4.86
N ILE A 279 -2.42 32.33 -4.72
CA ILE A 279 -1.68 31.13 -4.33
C ILE A 279 -1.02 31.41 -2.98
N TYR A 280 -1.19 30.48 -2.06
CA TYR A 280 -0.67 30.56 -0.70
C TYR A 280 0.40 29.49 -0.51
N ASP A 281 1.52 29.89 0.09
CA ASP A 281 2.55 28.98 0.57
C ASP A 281 2.54 28.95 2.08
N VAL A 282 2.52 27.75 2.66
CA VAL A 282 2.69 27.53 4.11
C VAL A 282 3.93 26.68 4.30
N ILE A 283 4.93 27.25 4.97
CA ILE A 283 6.21 26.60 5.23
C ILE A 283 6.35 26.36 6.72
N PHE A 284 6.27 25.11 7.12
CA PHE A 284 6.63 24.66 8.46
C PHE A 284 8.11 24.28 8.49
N THR A 285 8.86 24.77 9.48
CA THR A 285 10.25 24.37 9.73
C THR A 285 10.32 23.57 11.02
N ASN A 286 10.81 22.33 10.92
CA ASN A 286 11.00 21.47 12.07
C ASN A 286 12.18 21.95 12.93
N SER A 287 11.95 22.16 14.21
CA SER A 287 12.95 22.57 15.20
C SER A 287 13.39 21.42 16.11
N ILE A 288 12.66 20.29 16.08
CA ILE A 288 12.82 19.19 17.03
C ILE A 288 13.58 18.02 16.41
N ASN A 289 14.45 17.41 17.21
CA ASN A 289 15.01 16.10 16.88
C ASN A 289 14.08 15.01 17.43
N SER A 290 13.33 14.36 16.54
CA SER A 290 12.33 13.36 16.92
C SER A 290 12.99 12.11 17.50
N LYS A 291 12.31 11.43 18.44
CA LYS A 291 12.78 10.13 18.93
C LYS A 291 12.91 9.15 17.76
N MET A 292 14.00 8.38 17.75
CA MET A 292 14.17 7.33 16.75
C MET A 292 13.02 6.32 16.87
N GLN A 293 12.35 6.06 15.76
CA GLN A 293 11.34 5.03 15.69
C GLN A 293 12.06 3.67 15.62
N ASN A 294 12.29 3.06 16.77
CA ASN A 294 12.69 1.65 16.84
C ASN A 294 11.42 0.80 16.83
N LEU A 295 11.19 0.11 15.72
CA LEU A 295 10.16 -0.91 15.64
C LEU A 295 10.78 -2.22 16.13
N ASP A 296 10.82 -2.37 17.45
CA ASP A 296 11.23 -3.63 18.07
C ASP A 296 10.03 -4.57 18.11
N GLY A 297 10.14 -5.71 17.42
CA GLY A 297 9.09 -6.72 17.34
C GLY A 297 9.15 -7.51 16.04
N ASP A 298 8.69 -8.73 16.09
CA ASP A 298 8.52 -9.60 14.94
C ASP A 298 7.02 -9.91 14.73
N PHE A 299 6.76 -10.70 13.70
CA PHE A 299 5.44 -11.19 13.36
C PHE A 299 5.32 -12.69 13.67
N GLU A 300 5.96 -13.14 14.76
CA GLU A 300 5.97 -14.55 15.17
C GLU A 300 4.81 -14.89 16.12
N PHE A 301 4.07 -15.94 15.75
CA PHE A 301 2.96 -16.44 16.56
C PHE A 301 3.39 -17.42 17.66
N GLY A 302 4.55 -18.06 17.51
CA GLY A 302 4.93 -19.21 18.33
C GLY A 302 4.13 -20.48 17.95
N SER A 303 3.91 -21.36 18.93
CA SER A 303 3.11 -22.57 18.72
C SER A 303 1.61 -22.25 18.81
N VAL A 304 0.85 -22.73 17.83
CA VAL A 304 -0.60 -22.52 17.71
C VAL A 304 -1.26 -23.85 17.37
N ASP A 305 -2.07 -24.35 18.31
CA ASP A 305 -2.82 -25.61 18.20
C ASP A 305 -3.97 -25.48 17.18
N GLU A 306 -3.91 -26.28 16.10
CA GLU A 306 -4.91 -26.27 15.02
C GLU A 306 -6.31 -26.61 15.53
N SER A 307 -6.42 -27.60 16.43
CA SER A 307 -7.71 -28.05 16.98
C SER A 307 -8.33 -26.96 17.85
N PHE A 308 -7.50 -26.26 18.61
CA PHE A 308 -7.93 -25.10 19.39
C PHE A 308 -8.49 -23.99 18.48
N VAL A 309 -7.76 -23.62 17.43
CA VAL A 309 -8.21 -22.60 16.47
C VAL A 309 -9.56 -22.98 15.84
N LEU A 310 -9.71 -24.24 15.41
CA LEU A 310 -10.96 -24.76 14.84
C LEU A 310 -12.14 -24.65 15.82
N SER A 311 -11.92 -24.97 17.10
CA SER A 311 -12.97 -24.93 18.12
C SER A 311 -13.36 -23.50 18.53
N LYS A 312 -12.42 -22.56 18.51
CA LYS A 312 -12.61 -21.19 18.99
C LYS A 312 -13.02 -20.21 17.90
N PHE A 313 -12.81 -20.55 16.62
CA PHE A 313 -12.97 -19.60 15.52
C PHE A 313 -14.35 -18.93 15.53
N LYS A 314 -14.35 -17.60 15.54
CA LYS A 314 -15.54 -16.77 15.40
C LYS A 314 -15.20 -15.51 14.62
N ASN A 315 -16.08 -15.12 13.69
CA ASN A 315 -15.99 -13.80 13.05
C ASN A 315 -16.11 -12.71 14.11
N THR A 316 -14.99 -12.01 14.39
CA THR A 316 -14.87 -11.12 15.54
C THR A 316 -14.05 -9.89 15.19
N ILE A 317 -14.48 -8.72 15.66
CA ILE A 317 -13.78 -7.45 15.49
C ILE A 317 -13.32 -6.95 16.87
N PHE A 318 -12.03 -6.64 16.96
CA PHE A 318 -11.40 -5.91 18.07
C PHE A 318 -11.06 -4.52 17.56
N LYS A 319 -11.48 -3.48 18.29
CA LYS A 319 -11.27 -2.09 17.89
C LYS A 319 -10.64 -1.33 19.05
N GLU A 320 -9.47 -0.76 18.79
CA GLU A 320 -8.75 0.12 19.71
C GLU A 320 -8.70 1.54 19.12
N ASP A 321 -8.11 2.50 19.84
CA ASP A 321 -8.10 3.91 19.43
C ASP A 321 -7.45 4.15 18.05
N ASN A 322 -6.35 3.45 17.77
CA ASN A 322 -5.51 3.69 16.58
C ASN A 322 -5.38 2.48 15.64
N TYR A 323 -5.91 1.31 16.02
CA TYR A 323 -5.85 0.11 15.19
C TYR A 323 -7.09 -0.78 15.40
N PHE A 324 -7.29 -1.72 14.50
CA PHE A 324 -8.30 -2.76 14.64
C PHE A 324 -7.75 -4.12 14.22
N VAL A 325 -8.47 -5.16 14.60
CA VAL A 325 -8.29 -6.54 14.13
C VAL A 325 -9.66 -7.12 13.84
N HIS A 326 -9.84 -7.67 12.65
CA HIS A 326 -11.01 -8.43 12.24
C HIS A 326 -10.55 -9.83 11.88
N ILE A 327 -10.93 -10.81 12.70
CA ILE A 327 -10.82 -12.23 12.37
C ILE A 327 -11.99 -12.54 11.44
N GLU A 328 -11.73 -12.62 10.13
CA GLU A 328 -12.80 -12.57 9.12
C GLU A 328 -13.35 -13.95 8.81
N ARG A 329 -12.47 -14.88 8.41
CA ARG A 329 -12.84 -16.19 7.84
C ARG A 329 -11.80 -17.24 8.17
N LEU A 330 -12.25 -18.50 8.21
CA LEU A 330 -11.39 -19.68 8.34
C LEU A 330 -11.69 -20.62 7.17
N TYR A 331 -10.63 -21.09 6.54
CA TYR A 331 -10.65 -22.07 5.47
C TYR A 331 -9.93 -23.34 5.93
N LYS A 332 -10.49 -24.51 5.66
CA LYS A 332 -9.87 -25.80 5.98
C LYS A 332 -9.09 -26.29 4.77
N LYS A 333 -7.80 -26.56 4.94
CA LYS A 333 -6.96 -27.08 3.86
C LYS A 333 -7.22 -28.59 3.71
N LYS A 334 -7.39 -29.07 2.47
CA LYS A 334 -7.71 -30.49 2.22
C LYS A 334 -6.64 -31.47 2.71
N SER A 335 -5.38 -31.02 2.80
CA SER A 335 -4.24 -31.81 3.25
C SER A 335 -3.99 -31.74 4.76
N GLY A 336 -4.88 -31.13 5.55
CA GLY A 336 -4.63 -30.76 6.94
C GLY A 336 -4.12 -29.33 7.07
N GLY A 337 -4.41 -28.69 8.22
CA GLY A 337 -4.14 -27.27 8.44
C GLY A 337 -5.35 -26.36 8.18
N VAL A 338 -5.29 -25.16 8.76
CA VAL A 338 -6.29 -24.11 8.57
C VAL A 338 -5.65 -22.81 8.11
N LEU A 339 -6.38 -22.08 7.26
CA LEU A 339 -5.99 -20.77 6.78
C LEU A 339 -6.99 -19.73 7.31
N ILE A 340 -6.50 -18.72 8.01
CA ILE A 340 -7.32 -17.68 8.62
C ILE A 340 -7.13 -16.39 7.85
N ARG A 341 -8.21 -15.81 7.36
CA ARG A 341 -8.22 -14.47 6.78
C ARG A 341 -8.41 -13.45 7.88
N VAL A 342 -7.52 -12.47 7.94
CA VAL A 342 -7.56 -11.37 8.91
C VAL A 342 -7.43 -10.03 8.21
N ALA A 343 -8.21 -9.05 8.65
CA ALA A 343 -7.99 -7.64 8.30
C ALA A 343 -7.59 -6.86 9.56
N PHE A 344 -6.52 -6.08 9.50
CA PHE A 344 -6.02 -5.39 10.69
C PHE A 344 -5.15 -4.18 10.34
N GLY A 345 -4.70 -3.46 11.37
CA GLY A 345 -3.82 -2.30 11.24
C GLY A 345 -4.59 -1.00 11.52
N SER A 346 -4.09 0.12 11.01
CA SER A 346 -4.72 1.42 11.24
C SER A 346 -6.04 1.55 10.46
N PHE A 347 -6.98 2.37 10.96
CA PHE A 347 -8.25 2.64 10.27
C PHE A 347 -8.08 3.29 8.90
N TYR A 348 -6.99 4.02 8.71
CA TYR A 348 -6.66 4.67 7.45
C TYR A 348 -6.02 3.70 6.46
N ARG A 349 -5.49 2.57 6.95
CA ARG A 349 -4.77 1.62 6.12
C ARG A 349 -4.87 0.18 6.64
N PRO A 350 -6.01 -0.48 6.39
CA PRO A 350 -6.18 -1.88 6.72
C PRO A 350 -5.31 -2.78 5.82
N GLU A 351 -4.62 -3.75 6.41
CA GLU A 351 -3.99 -4.87 5.73
C GLU A 351 -4.86 -6.11 5.79
N HIS A 352 -4.98 -6.80 4.67
CA HIS A 352 -5.60 -8.12 4.59
C HIS A 352 -4.50 -9.16 4.40
N CYS A 353 -4.35 -10.04 5.38
CA CYS A 353 -3.38 -11.13 5.35
C CYS A 353 -4.06 -12.47 5.59
N TYR A 354 -3.33 -13.53 5.26
CA TYR A 354 -3.68 -14.88 5.62
C TYR A 354 -2.68 -15.39 6.66
N ILE A 355 -3.15 -16.18 7.61
CA ILE A 355 -2.32 -16.89 8.58
C ILE A 355 -2.56 -18.38 8.34
N LEU A 356 -1.50 -19.11 8.01
CA LEU A 356 -1.55 -20.56 7.87
C LEU A 356 -1.16 -21.17 9.21
N VAL A 357 -2.03 -22.02 9.74
CA VAL A 357 -1.77 -22.87 10.91
C VAL A 357 -1.68 -24.32 10.43
N GLU A 358 -0.51 -24.94 10.57
CA GLU A 358 -0.25 -26.32 10.14
C GLU A 358 0.86 -26.90 11.02
N ASN A 359 0.71 -28.15 11.46
CA ASN A 359 1.67 -28.85 12.35
C ASN A 359 1.99 -28.07 13.65
N ASP A 360 0.99 -27.48 14.29
CA ASP A 360 1.10 -26.67 15.52
C ASP A 360 1.96 -25.39 15.41
N PHE A 361 2.19 -24.91 14.19
CA PHE A 361 2.86 -23.63 13.90
C PHE A 361 1.95 -22.70 13.12
N ALA A 362 2.06 -21.40 13.38
CA ALA A 362 1.40 -20.37 12.61
C ALA A 362 2.40 -19.37 12.02
N ASP A 363 2.23 -19.02 10.74
CA ASP A 363 2.93 -17.89 10.10
C ASP A 363 1.98 -17.15 9.14
N TYR A 364 2.28 -15.89 8.90
CA TYR A 364 1.64 -15.14 7.83
C TYR A 364 1.98 -15.77 6.48
N PHE A 365 0.94 -16.10 5.72
CA PHE A 365 1.06 -16.80 4.45
C PHE A 365 0.98 -15.84 3.26
N ILE A 366 1.78 -16.08 2.21
CA ILE A 366 1.98 -15.25 1.00
C ILE A 366 2.60 -13.88 1.28
N LYS A 367 2.10 -13.12 2.25
CA LYS A 367 2.59 -11.77 2.58
C LYS A 367 2.63 -11.55 4.09
N LYS A 368 3.83 -11.23 4.59
CA LYS A 368 4.01 -10.71 5.94
C LYS A 368 3.46 -9.28 6.04
N PRO A 369 2.91 -8.88 7.20
CA PRO A 369 2.44 -7.52 7.42
C PRO A 369 3.60 -6.54 7.30
N LEU A 370 3.29 -5.27 7.01
CA LEU A 370 4.32 -4.24 7.08
C LEU A 370 4.65 -3.95 8.53
N LEU A 371 5.94 -3.74 8.81
CA LEU A 371 6.39 -3.39 10.14
C LEU A 371 5.96 -1.95 10.44
N THR A 372 4.83 -1.80 11.13
CA THR A 372 4.32 -0.53 11.64
C THR A 372 3.90 -0.71 13.10
N PRO A 373 3.85 0.36 13.92
CA PRO A 373 3.41 0.27 15.30
C PRO A 373 2.00 -0.34 15.44
N GLU A 374 1.06 0.05 14.56
CA GLU A 374 -0.31 -0.44 14.57
C GLU A 374 -0.39 -1.91 14.16
N ASN A 375 0.41 -2.33 13.19
CA ASN A 375 0.45 -3.73 12.76
C ASN A 375 1.10 -4.63 13.81
N LEU A 376 2.12 -4.15 14.54
CA LEU A 376 2.71 -4.90 15.65
C LEU A 376 1.70 -5.09 16.80
N LYS A 377 0.97 -4.05 17.17
CA LYS A 377 -0.11 -4.13 18.18
C LYS A 377 -1.23 -5.06 17.73
N ALA A 378 -1.65 -4.93 16.47
CA ALA A 378 -2.64 -5.81 15.88
C ALA A 378 -2.18 -7.28 15.85
N HIS A 379 -0.92 -7.53 15.49
CA HIS A 379 -0.33 -8.86 15.50
C HIS A 379 -0.37 -9.47 16.90
N GLN A 380 0.02 -8.72 17.94
CA GLN A 380 -0.07 -9.17 19.33
C GLN A 380 -1.50 -9.59 19.69
N LYS A 381 -2.50 -8.79 19.30
CA LYS A 381 -3.91 -9.11 19.54
C LYS A 381 -4.39 -10.37 18.79
N ILE A 382 -3.93 -10.57 17.56
CA ILE A 382 -4.21 -11.80 16.80
C ILE A 382 -3.53 -12.99 17.48
N ARG A 383 -2.29 -12.85 17.92
CA ARG A 383 -1.55 -13.91 18.63
C ARG A 383 -2.27 -14.31 19.92
N GLU A 384 -2.70 -13.36 20.73
CA GLU A 384 -3.54 -13.62 21.92
C GLU A 384 -4.81 -14.41 21.57
N TYR A 385 -5.50 -14.00 20.50
CA TYR A 385 -6.70 -14.70 20.05
C TYR A 385 -6.42 -16.16 19.69
N LEU A 386 -5.34 -16.43 18.96
CA LEU A 386 -4.96 -17.77 18.49
C LEU A 386 -4.33 -18.66 19.56
N THR A 387 -3.77 -18.10 20.63
CA THR A 387 -2.99 -18.86 21.63
C THR A 387 -3.62 -18.95 23.02
N CYS A 388 -4.45 -17.98 23.44
CA CYS A 388 -5.06 -18.02 24.77
C CYS A 388 -6.17 -19.07 24.86
N LYS A 389 -5.86 -20.25 25.40
CA LYS A 389 -6.83 -21.18 25.97
C LYS A 389 -7.48 -20.45 27.14
N THR A 390 -8.78 -20.15 27.07
CA THR A 390 -9.53 -19.72 28.25
C THR A 390 -9.32 -20.79 29.33
N LEU A 391 -8.72 -20.39 30.45
CA LEU A 391 -8.47 -21.23 31.62
C LEU A 391 -9.75 -21.89 32.12
#